data_AF-A0AAW6XEF2-F1
#
_entry.id   AF-A0AAW6XEF2-F1
#
_cell.length_a   1.000
_cell.length_b   1.000
_cell.length_c   1.000
_cell.angle_alpha   90.00
_cell.angle_beta   90.00
_cell.angle_gamma   90.00
#
_symmetry.space_group_name_H-M   'P 1'
#
loop_
_entity.id
_entity.type
_entity.pdbx_description
1 polymer ?
#
loop_
_entity_poly.entity_id
_entity_poly.type
_entity_poly.pdbx_seq_one_letter_code
_entity_poly.pdbx_strand_id
1 'polypeptide(L)' 'MVCSHNNHQQHSHSVPSAEHQDNLMLCPQCDMLVALPPLAYGSKAVCPRCKTTLSTRWDEPRKRPI' A
#
# COMPACT_ATOMS: atom_id res chain seq x y z
N MET A 1 36.47 -32.67 17.48
CA MET A 1 35.72 -32.85 16.22
C MET A 1 34.29 -32.34 16.43
N VAL A 2 34.07 -31.13 15.89
CA VAL A 2 32.84 -30.46 15.42
C VAL A 2 31.54 -30.50 16.26
N CYS A 3 31.17 -29.32 16.76
CA CYS A 3 29.85 -28.97 17.26
C CYS A 3 28.82 -29.05 16.12
N SER A 4 27.87 -29.99 16.19
CA SER A 4 26.80 -30.17 15.20
C SER A 4 25.71 -29.12 15.37
N HIS A 5 26.00 -27.87 15.03
CA HIS A 5 25.00 -26.85 14.78
C HIS A 5 24.47 -27.02 13.35
N ASN A 6 23.58 -27.99 13.15
CA ASN A 6 23.01 -28.24 11.83
C ASN A 6 21.75 -27.39 11.59
N ASN A 7 21.86 -26.53 10.58
CA ASN A 7 20.79 -25.98 9.77
C ASN A 7 19.79 -25.03 10.44
N HIS A 8 20.25 -23.82 10.69
CA HIS A 8 19.41 -22.63 10.59
C HIS A 8 18.93 -22.52 9.13
N GLN A 9 17.77 -23.10 8.80
CA GLN A 9 17.12 -22.97 7.50
C GLN A 9 16.71 -21.51 7.35
N GLN A 10 17.56 -20.76 6.65
CA GLN A 10 17.37 -19.33 6.40
C GLN A 10 16.05 -19.14 5.64
N HIS A 11 15.08 -18.53 6.31
CA HIS A 11 13.81 -18.09 5.71
C HIS A 11 14.13 -17.34 4.42
N SER A 12 13.81 -17.97 3.29
CA SER A 12 13.82 -17.34 1.98
C SER A 12 12.59 -16.42 1.91
N HIS A 13 12.71 -15.24 2.51
CA HIS A 13 11.83 -14.12 2.16
C HIS A 13 12.24 -13.62 0.77
N SER A 14 11.94 -14.41 -0.25
CA SER A 14 11.76 -13.91 -1.61
C SER A 14 10.57 -12.94 -1.55
N VAL A 15 10.86 -11.68 -1.29
CA VAL A 15 9.91 -10.57 -1.46
C VAL A 15 9.51 -10.56 -2.93
N PRO A 16 8.27 -10.94 -3.28
CA PRO A 16 7.83 -10.80 -4.66
C PRO A 16 7.85 -9.31 -4.99
N SER A 17 8.48 -9.01 -6.12
CA SER A 17 8.65 -7.70 -6.71
C SER A 17 7.44 -6.80 -6.44
N ALA A 18 7.69 -5.69 -5.74
CA ALA A 18 6.70 -4.72 -5.25
C ALA A 18 6.13 -3.84 -6.39
N GLU A 19 5.61 -4.45 -7.45
CA GLU A 19 5.21 -3.75 -8.67
C GLU A 19 3.70 -3.84 -8.99
N HIS A 20 2.90 -4.58 -8.20
CA HIS A 20 1.47 -4.70 -8.48
C HIS A 20 0.50 -4.63 -7.28
N GLN A 21 0.98 -4.44 -6.04
CA GLN A 21 0.11 -4.38 -4.85
C GLN A 21 0.02 -3.00 -4.18
N ASP A 22 0.70 -1.98 -4.70
CA ASP A 22 0.84 -0.68 -4.01
C ASP A 22 -0.40 0.21 -4.07
N ASN A 23 -1.43 -0.17 -4.84
CA ASN A 23 -2.64 0.63 -4.98
C ASN A 23 -3.82 0.12 -4.12
N LEU A 24 -3.56 -0.81 -3.20
CA LEU A 24 -4.55 -1.29 -2.26
C LEU A 24 -4.58 -0.36 -1.04
N MET A 25 -5.69 0.32 -0.79
CA MET A 25 -5.84 1.22 0.37
C MET A 25 -6.98 0.79 1.27
N LEU A 26 -6.78 0.88 2.58
CA LEU A 26 -7.80 0.59 3.57
C LEU A 26 -8.78 1.77 3.67
N CYS A 27 -10.08 1.49 3.54
CA CYS A 27 -11.11 2.49 3.76
C CYS A 27 -11.51 2.54 5.24
N PRO A 28 -11.26 3.65 5.97
CA PRO A 28 -11.55 3.74 7.41
C PRO A 28 -13.05 3.64 7.72
N GLN A 29 -13.92 4.05 6.78
CA GLN A 29 -15.37 3.97 6.96
C GLN A 29 -15.94 2.56 6.75
N CYS A 30 -15.22 1.71 6.03
CA CYS A 30 -15.72 0.41 5.56
C CYS A 30 -14.90 -0.76 6.09
N ASP A 31 -13.78 -0.46 6.75
CA ASP A 31 -12.78 -1.40 7.24
C ASP A 31 -12.40 -2.45 6.19
N MET A 32 -12.24 -2.00 4.94
CA MET A 32 -12.01 -2.89 3.81
C MET A 32 -10.96 -2.33 2.87
N LEU A 33 -10.09 -3.22 2.39
CA LEU A 33 -9.09 -2.92 1.39
C LEU A 33 -9.76 -2.75 0.02
N VAL A 34 -9.51 -1.62 -0.62
CA VAL A 34 -9.99 -1.33 -1.96
C VAL A 34 -8.82 -1.16 -2.91
N ALA A 35 -8.89 -1.81 -4.06
CA ALA A 35 -7.97 -1.58 -5.15
C ALA A 35 -8.34 -0.26 -5.84
N LEU A 36 -7.46 0.72 -5.70
CA LEU A 36 -7.58 1.98 -6.40
C LEU A 36 -6.73 1.92 -7.68
N PRO A 37 -7.13 2.58 -8.76
CA PRO A 37 -6.24 2.79 -9.89
C PRO A 37 -5.08 3.72 -9.47
N PRO A 38 -3.93 3.67 -10.17
CA PRO A 38 -2.83 4.60 -9.92
C PRO A 38 -3.35 6.04 -10.08
N LEU A 39 -3.24 6.81 -9.00
CA LEU A 39 -3.76 8.16 -8.92
C LEU A 39 -2.89 9.10 -9.76
N ALA A 40 -3.49 9.74 -10.76
CA ALA A 40 -2.84 10.85 -11.45
C ALA A 40 -2.54 12.00 -10.46
N TYR A 41 -1.51 12.78 -10.77
CA TYR A 41 -1.21 14.01 -10.02
C TYR A 41 -2.44 14.94 -10.04
N GLY A 42 -2.80 15.50 -8.90
CA GLY A 42 -4.01 16.32 -8.72
C GLY A 42 -5.32 15.54 -8.57
N SER A 43 -5.29 14.20 -8.59
CA SER A 43 -6.48 13.36 -8.45
C SER A 43 -6.67 12.83 -7.02
N LYS A 44 -7.93 12.58 -6.67
CA LYS A 44 -8.33 11.97 -5.39
C LYS A 44 -8.86 10.56 -5.59
N ALA A 45 -8.46 9.67 -4.70
CA ALA A 45 -9.00 8.34 -4.56
C ALA A 45 -10.24 8.39 -3.70
N VAL A 46 -11.31 7.78 -4.21
CA VAL A 46 -12.60 7.71 -3.55
C VAL A 46 -12.97 6.25 -3.40
N CYS A 47 -13.44 5.87 -2.22
CA CYS A 47 -13.94 4.54 -1.97
C CYS A 47 -15.19 4.28 -2.83
N PRO A 48 -15.23 3.23 -3.67
CA PRO A 48 -16.40 2.95 -4.52
C PRO A 48 -17.64 2.54 -3.72
N ARG A 49 -17.48 2.09 -2.46
CA ARG A 49 -18.59 1.67 -1.60
C ARG A 49 -19.27 2.85 -0.92
N CYS A 50 -18.51 3.63 -0.15
CA CYS A 50 -19.06 4.72 0.68
C CYS A 50 -18.84 6.12 0.10
N LYS A 51 -18.11 6.22 -1.02
CA LYS A 51 -17.73 7.49 -1.66
C LYS A 51 -16.88 8.41 -0.77
N THR A 52 -16.31 7.90 0.32
CA THR A 52 -15.38 8.67 1.16
C THR A 52 -14.04 8.85 0.43
N THR A 53 -13.42 10.02 0.60
CA THR A 53 -12.08 10.27 0.02
C THR A 53 -11.05 9.54 0.87
N LEU A 54 -10.30 8.63 0.24
CA LEU A 54 -9.30 7.79 0.92
C LEU A 54 -7.93 8.43 0.92
N SER A 55 -7.50 8.89 -0.25
CA SER A 55 -6.21 9.53 -0.43
C SER A 55 -6.33 10.58 -1.52
N THR A 56 -5.61 11.69 -1.39
CA THR A 56 -5.57 12.72 -2.42
C THR A 56 -4.13 12.96 -2.80
N ARG A 57 -3.82 12.69 -4.07
CA ARG A 57 -2.49 12.94 -4.62
C ARG A 57 -2.47 14.37 -5.14
N TRP A 58 -2.09 15.29 -4.26
CA TRP A 58 -1.93 16.70 -4.64
C TRP A 58 -0.69 16.85 -5.52
N ASP A 59 -0.85 17.54 -6.66
CA ASP A 59 0.25 17.89 -7.57
C ASP A 59 1.26 18.81 -6.88
N GLU A 60 0.77 19.82 -6.16
CA GLU A 60 1.59 20.71 -5.34
C GLU A 60 1.24 20.53 -3.85
N PRO A 61 2.13 19.97 -3.02
CA PRO A 61 1.87 19.84 -1.58
C PRO A 61 1.66 21.21 -0.89
N ARG A 62 2.09 22.30 -1.53
CA ARG A 62 1.95 23.68 -1.06
C ARG A 62 0.53 24.26 -1.23
N LYS A 63 -0.35 23.59 -1.99
CA LYS A 63 -1.74 24.02 -2.22
C LYS A 63 -2.75 23.35 -1.29
N ARG A 64 -2.29 22.60 -0.28
CA ARG A 64 -3.20 22.04 0.74
C ARG A 64 -3.88 23.20 1.49
N PRO A 65 -5.21 23.18 1.65
CA PRO A 65 -5.88 24.13 2.53
C PRO A 65 -5.31 23.99 3.95
N ILE A 66 -5.06 25.12 4.62
CA ILE A 66 -4.72 25.17 6.05
C ILE A 66 -5.94 24.93 6.92
#